data_AF-A0A137ZZB3-F1
#
_entry.id   AF-A0A137ZZB3-F1
#
_cell.length_a   1.000
_cell.length_b   1.000
_cell.length_c   1.000
_cell.angle_alpha   90.00
_cell.angle_beta   90.00
_cell.angle_gamma   90.00
#
_symmetry.space_group_name_H-M   'P 1'
#
loop_
_entity.id
_entity.type
_entity.pdbx_description
1 polymer ?
#
loop_
_entity_poly.entity_id
_entity_poly.type
_entity_poly.pdbx_seq_one_letter_code
_entity_poly.pdbx_strand_id
1 'polypeptide(L)'
;MSNPQDPYGQQPNPYGQQPDPYAQPDPYAQGGYPYGYGQQQNPYAQQPYQQGYQQQGYQYPGQAPQGQPPQKPKRTGLFVAIGVAVVLVIAVAIAAVVMVMNSGSEGGGTAAPTTSAAATTSGGATGASCGMPGTGLASDITDRVASGPLSFPVSAAPGWEKESYTVYAQSIAAAGLQKSTGDGQSWQAGAEVGQTNFGSKLDPKDAAARMIQCIADGAGYNSATSRRVEQNAPETITVDGVSAAKVTGKILVTAPNVTVPGDDVTVVVIASAPQTYAMIVIPIGRDDMAATGKAILDSLKVAKDV
;
A
#
# COMPACT_ATOMS: atom_id res chain seq x y z
N MET A 1 -60.17 36.36 52.72
CA MET A 1 -59.60 35.01 52.94
C MET A 1 -58.49 34.80 51.93
N SER A 2 -57.52 33.93 52.24
CA SER A 2 -56.52 33.37 51.30
C SER A 2 -55.51 34.33 50.64
N ASN A 3 -54.31 34.33 51.24
CA ASN A 3 -52.99 34.64 50.63
C ASN A 3 -52.33 33.28 50.23
N PRO A 4 -51.20 33.18 49.51
CA PRO A 4 -50.48 34.10 48.61
C PRO A 4 -50.40 33.60 47.14
N GLN A 5 -49.72 34.35 46.27
CA GLN A 5 -48.90 33.77 45.20
C GLN A 5 -47.44 34.20 45.40
N ASP A 6 -46.53 33.23 45.27
CA ASP A 6 -45.08 33.31 45.58
C ASP A 6 -44.27 32.75 44.37
N PRO A 7 -42.92 32.72 44.35
CA PRO A 7 -42.19 33.12 43.15
C PRO A 7 -41.38 31.98 42.48
N TYR A 8 -40.32 32.35 41.75
CA TYR A 8 -39.36 31.51 41.02
C TYR A 8 -39.79 30.98 39.65
N GLY A 9 -39.34 31.68 38.60
CA GLY A 9 -39.08 31.03 37.32
C GLY A 9 -37.81 30.19 37.42
N GLN A 10 -37.88 28.92 37.00
CA GLN A 10 -36.75 28.00 36.89
C GLN A 10 -36.25 27.93 35.43
N GLN A 11 -34.93 27.86 35.25
CA GLN A 11 -34.27 27.96 33.95
C GLN A 11 -33.92 26.56 33.39
N PRO A 12 -34.21 26.25 32.11
CA PRO A 12 -33.79 24.99 31.50
C PRO A 12 -32.27 24.81 31.45
N ASN A 13 -31.80 23.60 31.76
CA ASN A 13 -30.38 23.27 31.93
C ASN A 13 -29.71 22.87 30.58
N PRO A 14 -28.57 23.46 30.16
CA PRO A 14 -28.08 23.36 28.78
C PRO A 14 -27.00 22.28 28.54
N TYR A 15 -27.09 21.11 29.18
CA TYR A 15 -26.15 20.00 28.95
C TYR A 15 -26.86 18.69 28.57
N GLY A 16 -26.56 18.19 27.36
CA GLY A 16 -27.00 16.88 26.89
C GLY A 16 -26.21 15.74 27.53
N GLN A 17 -26.77 14.52 27.52
CA GLN A 17 -26.17 13.38 28.20
C GLN A 17 -24.92 12.84 27.47
N GLN A 18 -23.95 12.40 28.26
CA GLN A 18 -22.73 11.73 27.82
C GLN A 18 -22.97 10.20 27.77
N PRO A 19 -22.52 9.47 26.71
CA PRO A 19 -22.65 8.02 26.64
C PRO A 19 -21.81 7.28 27.71
N ASP A 20 -22.32 6.15 28.19
CA ASP A 20 -21.64 5.27 29.17
C ASP A 20 -20.54 4.41 28.49
N PRO A 21 -19.27 4.48 28.93
CA PRO A 21 -18.17 3.69 28.35
C PRO A 21 -18.23 2.16 28.57
N TYR A 22 -19.11 1.64 29.44
CA TYR A 22 -19.09 0.23 29.86
C TYR A 22 -20.24 -0.65 29.32
N ALA A 23 -20.99 -0.17 28.33
CA ALA A 23 -22.06 -0.96 27.69
C ALA A 23 -21.51 -2.15 26.88
N GLN A 24 -21.71 -3.37 27.38
CA GLN A 24 -21.31 -4.61 26.71
C GLN A 24 -22.34 -5.01 25.63
N PRO A 25 -21.92 -5.39 24.39
CA PRO A 25 -22.86 -5.65 23.29
C PRO A 25 -23.60 -6.98 23.42
N ASP A 26 -24.92 -6.97 23.18
CA ASP A 26 -25.80 -8.14 23.16
C ASP A 26 -25.71 -8.91 21.82
N PRO A 27 -25.39 -10.22 21.81
CA PRO A 27 -25.25 -11.00 20.58
C PRO A 27 -26.54 -11.34 19.80
N TYR A 28 -27.75 -11.06 20.32
CA TYR A 28 -29.01 -11.63 19.79
C TYR A 28 -30.02 -10.66 19.17
N ALA A 29 -29.64 -9.40 18.93
CA ALA A 29 -30.52 -8.37 18.34
C ALA A 29 -30.82 -8.55 16.83
N GLN A 30 -31.59 -9.58 16.47
CA GLN A 30 -32.00 -9.86 15.08
C GLN A 30 -33.36 -9.23 14.70
N GLY A 31 -33.30 -8.10 13.99
CA GLY A 31 -34.41 -7.59 13.16
C GLY A 31 -35.43 -6.65 13.86
N GLY A 32 -35.68 -5.49 13.26
CA GLY A 32 -36.70 -4.55 13.72
C GLY A 32 -36.78 -3.27 12.88
N TYR A 33 -37.68 -3.25 11.88
CA TYR A 33 -38.00 -2.05 11.10
C TYR A 33 -39.31 -1.42 11.62
N PRO A 34 -39.36 -0.11 11.95
CA PRO A 34 -40.60 0.58 12.31
C PRO A 34 -41.42 1.01 11.07
N TYR A 35 -42.74 1.08 11.24
CA TYR A 35 -43.74 1.30 10.18
C TYR A 35 -43.95 2.79 9.81
N GLY A 36 -44.45 3.04 8.59
CA GLY A 36 -45.02 4.30 8.12
C GLY A 36 -46.16 4.07 7.11
N TYR A 37 -47.20 4.92 7.10
CA TYR A 37 -48.49 4.67 6.43
C TYR A 37 -48.66 5.36 5.05
N GLY A 38 -49.41 4.73 4.15
CA GLY A 38 -49.98 5.31 2.92
C GLY A 38 -50.90 4.32 2.17
N GLN A 39 -52.01 4.78 1.58
CA GLN A 39 -52.99 3.93 0.87
C GLN A 39 -53.18 4.32 -0.60
N GLN A 40 -53.47 3.33 -1.48
CA GLN A 40 -54.53 3.24 -2.51
C GLN A 40 -54.16 2.09 -3.50
N GLN A 41 -55.00 1.18 -4.05
CA GLN A 41 -56.42 1.12 -4.48
C GLN A 41 -56.54 1.19 -6.03
N ASN A 42 -56.97 0.18 -6.81
CA ASN A 42 -57.37 -1.21 -6.48
C ASN A 42 -57.03 -2.24 -7.63
N PRO A 43 -57.89 -3.05 -8.32
CA PRO A 43 -57.46 -4.39 -8.82
C PRO A 43 -57.73 -4.77 -10.32
N TYR A 44 -56.98 -5.75 -10.87
CA TYR A 44 -57.39 -6.70 -11.94
C TYR A 44 -56.31 -7.79 -12.15
N ALA A 45 -56.62 -8.92 -12.80
CA ALA A 45 -56.96 -10.20 -12.17
C ALA A 45 -56.69 -11.40 -13.12
N GLN A 46 -56.46 -12.61 -12.58
CA GLN A 46 -56.34 -13.91 -13.30
C GLN A 46 -55.13 -14.09 -14.24
N GLN A 47 -54.61 -15.30 -14.56
CA GLN A 47 -54.84 -16.69 -14.08
C GLN A 47 -53.52 -17.51 -14.21
N PRO A 48 -53.37 -18.71 -13.59
CA PRO A 48 -52.15 -19.52 -13.65
C PRO A 48 -52.19 -20.63 -14.72
N TYR A 49 -51.04 -21.24 -15.03
CA TYR A 49 -50.99 -22.54 -15.71
C TYR A 49 -49.93 -23.47 -15.09
N GLN A 50 -50.27 -24.75 -14.94
CA GLN A 50 -49.35 -25.80 -14.49
C GLN A 50 -49.05 -26.76 -15.63
N GLN A 51 -47.78 -27.20 -15.72
CA GLN A 51 -47.42 -28.52 -16.22
C GLN A 51 -46.22 -29.04 -15.43
N GLY A 52 -46.27 -30.31 -15.04
CA GLY A 52 -45.16 -31.04 -14.46
C GLY A 52 -45.22 -32.49 -14.91
N TYR A 53 -44.05 -33.15 -15.05
CA TYR A 53 -43.99 -34.54 -15.50
C TYR A 53 -43.05 -35.40 -14.64
N GLN A 54 -43.70 -36.33 -13.94
CA GLN A 54 -43.24 -37.64 -13.46
C GLN A 54 -42.16 -37.74 -12.36
N GLN A 55 -42.40 -38.73 -11.50
CA GLN A 55 -41.50 -39.23 -10.48
C GLN A 55 -40.68 -40.41 -11.03
N GLN A 56 -39.46 -40.57 -10.53
CA GLN A 56 -38.94 -41.89 -10.16
C GLN A 56 -38.40 -41.78 -8.74
N GLY A 57 -38.86 -42.65 -7.84
CA GLY A 57 -38.26 -42.80 -6.52
C GLY A 57 -37.63 -44.18 -6.38
N TYR A 58 -36.79 -44.38 -5.36
CA TYR A 58 -36.74 -45.66 -4.63
C TYR A 58 -35.98 -45.50 -3.29
N GLN A 59 -36.53 -46.16 -2.26
CA GLN A 59 -35.89 -46.70 -1.06
C GLN A 59 -34.95 -45.83 -0.18
N TYR A 60 -35.35 -45.70 1.09
CA TYR A 60 -34.46 -45.35 2.21
C TYR A 60 -34.36 -46.55 3.15
N PRO A 61 -33.15 -47.06 3.44
CA PRO A 61 -32.84 -47.38 4.83
C PRO A 61 -31.36 -47.13 5.21
N GLY A 62 -31.12 -46.68 6.45
CA GLY A 62 -29.79 -46.68 7.06
C GLY A 62 -29.49 -45.43 7.90
N GLN A 63 -29.28 -45.62 9.20
CA GLN A 63 -28.61 -44.63 10.05
C GLN A 63 -27.11 -44.93 10.08
N ALA A 64 -26.27 -43.89 10.08
CA ALA A 64 -24.81 -44.00 10.25
C ALA A 64 -24.33 -43.00 11.32
N PRO A 65 -23.22 -43.28 12.04
CA PRO A 65 -22.87 -42.54 13.26
C PRO A 65 -22.34 -41.12 12.98
N GLN A 66 -22.46 -40.24 13.98
CA GLN A 66 -21.86 -38.90 13.95
C GLN A 66 -20.32 -39.00 13.93
N GLY A 67 -19.71 -38.47 12.87
CA GLY A 67 -18.26 -38.25 12.83
C GLY A 67 -17.84 -37.14 13.78
N GLN A 68 -16.73 -37.32 14.50
CA GLN A 68 -16.14 -36.27 15.33
C GLN A 68 -15.56 -35.14 14.45
N PRO A 69 -15.64 -33.87 14.88
CA PRO A 69 -15.03 -32.76 14.15
C PRO A 69 -13.50 -32.89 14.13
N PRO A 70 -12.82 -32.56 13.01
CA PRO A 70 -11.37 -32.75 12.88
C PRO A 70 -10.58 -31.86 13.84
N GLN A 71 -9.65 -32.45 14.59
CA GLN A 71 -8.80 -31.71 15.52
C GLN A 71 -7.74 -30.88 14.77
N LYS A 72 -7.61 -29.60 15.11
CA LYS A 72 -6.59 -28.71 14.53
C LYS A 72 -5.18 -29.17 14.94
N PRO A 73 -4.22 -29.33 14.01
CA PRO A 73 -2.85 -29.74 14.33
C PRO A 73 -2.12 -28.66 15.12
N LYS A 74 -1.48 -29.04 16.24
CA LYS A 74 -0.76 -28.12 17.14
C LYS A 74 0.57 -27.68 16.53
N ARG A 75 0.64 -26.45 16.00
CA ARG A 75 1.84 -25.87 15.37
C ARG A 75 2.95 -25.42 16.35
N THR A 76 2.94 -25.87 17.60
CA THR A 76 3.90 -25.41 18.64
C THR A 76 5.37 -25.66 18.26
N GLY A 77 5.68 -26.76 17.57
CA GLY A 77 7.06 -27.04 17.10
C GLY A 77 7.58 -26.04 16.06
N LEU A 78 6.71 -25.43 15.25
CA LEU A 78 7.11 -24.47 14.21
C LEU A 78 7.61 -23.16 14.83
N PHE A 79 6.95 -22.68 15.89
CA PHE A 79 7.36 -21.45 16.58
C PHE A 79 8.70 -21.62 17.31
N VAL A 80 9.00 -22.81 17.85
CA VAL A 80 10.31 -23.11 18.45
C VAL A 80 11.41 -23.11 17.38
N ALA A 81 11.16 -23.74 16.21
CA ALA A 81 12.12 -23.73 15.11
C ALA A 81 12.42 -22.32 14.58
N ILE A 82 11.39 -21.48 14.42
CA ILE A 82 11.54 -20.06 14.02
C ILE A 82 12.32 -19.28 15.08
N GLY A 83 12.03 -19.47 16.37
CA GLY A 83 12.75 -18.81 17.47
C GLY A 83 14.26 -19.09 17.46
N VAL A 84 14.65 -20.37 17.28
CA VAL A 84 16.07 -20.75 17.16
C VAL A 84 16.73 -20.13 15.93
N ALA A 85 16.04 -20.11 14.78
CA ALA A 85 16.58 -19.51 13.56
C ALA A 85 16.82 -17.99 13.71
N VAL A 86 15.89 -17.25 14.33
CA VAL A 86 16.02 -15.81 14.57
C VAL A 86 17.20 -15.51 15.52
N VAL A 87 17.36 -16.30 16.59
CA VAL A 87 18.50 -16.12 17.53
C VAL A 87 19.85 -16.36 16.84
N LEU A 88 19.94 -17.36 15.94
CA LEU A 88 21.16 -17.60 15.17
C LEU A 88 21.51 -16.45 14.21
N VAL A 89 20.51 -15.89 13.52
CA VAL A 89 20.72 -14.73 12.64
C VAL A 89 21.20 -13.50 13.42
N ILE A 90 20.60 -13.24 14.60
CA ILE A 90 21.02 -12.15 15.49
C ILE A 90 22.46 -12.34 15.97
N ALA A 91 22.85 -13.57 16.36
CA ALA A 91 24.21 -13.87 16.79
C ALA A 91 25.25 -13.62 15.67
N VAL A 92 24.96 -14.01 14.43
CA VAL A 92 25.83 -13.76 13.27
C VAL A 92 25.92 -12.26 12.95
N ALA A 93 24.81 -11.52 13.03
CA ALA A 93 24.80 -10.07 12.82
C ALA A 93 25.66 -9.32 13.85
N ILE A 94 25.54 -9.69 15.14
CA ILE A 94 26.36 -9.10 16.22
C ILE A 94 27.86 -9.43 16.00
N ALA A 95 28.19 -10.68 15.64
CA ALA A 95 29.57 -11.07 15.36
C ALA A 95 30.18 -10.27 14.19
N ALA A 96 29.41 -10.04 13.12
CA ALA A 96 29.86 -9.24 11.98
C ALA A 96 30.13 -7.77 12.36
N VAL A 97 29.24 -7.14 13.15
CA VAL A 97 29.43 -5.76 13.62
C VAL A 97 30.67 -5.64 14.51
N VAL A 98 30.86 -6.56 15.46
CA VAL A 98 32.05 -6.59 16.33
C VAL A 98 33.33 -6.80 15.53
N MET A 99 33.32 -7.66 14.51
CA MET A 99 34.49 -7.91 13.66
C MET A 99 34.88 -6.69 12.83
N VAL A 100 33.89 -5.96 12.28
CA VAL A 100 34.14 -4.69 11.57
C VAL A 100 34.69 -3.63 12.53
N MET A 101 34.10 -3.48 13.73
CA MET A 101 34.57 -2.51 14.73
C MET A 101 35.99 -2.79 15.25
N ASN A 102 36.38 -4.06 15.41
CA ASN A 102 37.74 -4.42 15.85
C ASN A 102 38.82 -4.34 14.75
N SER A 103 38.45 -4.17 13.48
CA SER A 103 39.40 -4.15 12.35
C SER A 103 40.03 -2.78 12.04
N GLY A 104 39.78 -1.76 12.87
CA GLY A 104 40.17 -0.37 12.61
C GLY A 104 41.44 0.12 13.33
N SER A 105 42.65 -0.27 12.89
CA SER A 105 43.90 0.45 13.18
C SER A 105 45.09 0.06 12.26
N GLU A 106 45.99 1.03 12.08
CA GLU A 106 47.34 1.00 11.46
C GLU A 106 47.49 1.15 9.93
N GLY A 107 48.60 1.81 9.54
CA GLY A 107 49.21 1.73 8.20
C GLY A 107 48.86 2.82 7.18
N GLY A 108 49.59 3.95 7.18
CA GLY A 108 49.57 4.92 6.08
C GLY A 108 50.66 4.62 5.02
N GLY A 109 50.41 4.95 3.75
CA GLY A 109 51.39 4.77 2.66
C GLY A 109 51.08 5.57 1.39
N THR A 110 52.03 6.37 0.94
CA THR A 110 51.90 7.24 -0.26
C THR A 110 52.15 6.48 -1.56
N ALA A 111 51.21 6.54 -2.51
CA ALA A 111 51.48 6.27 -3.92
C ALA A 111 50.49 7.02 -4.83
N ALA A 112 51.01 7.63 -5.90
CA ALA A 112 50.26 8.21 -7.01
C ALA A 112 51.12 8.13 -8.30
N PRO A 113 50.56 8.33 -9.49
CA PRO A 113 49.63 7.39 -10.11
C PRO A 113 50.24 6.76 -11.37
N THR A 114 49.90 5.50 -11.68
CA THR A 114 50.24 4.87 -12.97
C THR A 114 49.03 4.87 -13.91
N THR A 115 49.18 5.53 -15.05
CA THR A 115 48.16 5.58 -16.11
C THR A 115 48.13 4.29 -16.93
N SER A 116 46.97 3.63 -16.96
CA SER A 116 46.62 2.63 -17.98
C SER A 116 45.23 2.95 -18.54
N ALA A 117 45.20 3.63 -19.68
CA ALA A 117 43.96 3.92 -20.39
C ALA A 117 43.55 2.72 -21.26
N ALA A 118 42.36 2.17 -21.05
CA ALA A 118 41.79 1.12 -21.89
C ALA A 118 40.25 1.22 -21.93
N ALA A 119 39.70 1.09 -23.14
CA ALA A 119 38.29 0.83 -23.47
C ALA A 119 37.20 1.66 -22.76
N THR A 120 36.70 2.69 -23.45
CA THR A 120 35.45 3.37 -23.10
C THR A 120 34.24 2.46 -23.34
N THR A 121 33.70 1.82 -22.30
CA THR A 121 32.36 1.21 -22.32
C THR A 121 31.37 2.10 -21.58
N SER A 122 30.53 2.82 -22.32
CA SER A 122 29.45 3.64 -21.77
C SER A 122 28.31 2.77 -21.27
N GLY A 123 28.35 2.37 -19.99
CA GLY A 123 27.28 1.60 -19.35
C GLY A 123 27.50 1.47 -17.84
N GLY A 124 26.51 1.87 -17.05
CA GLY A 124 26.55 1.85 -15.59
C GLY A 124 26.83 3.21 -14.96
N ALA A 125 25.79 3.85 -14.42
CA ALA A 125 25.97 4.97 -13.50
C ALA A 125 26.64 4.44 -12.21
N THR A 126 27.65 5.16 -11.70
CA THR A 126 28.53 4.64 -10.65
C THR A 126 27.85 4.59 -9.27
N GLY A 127 27.37 3.41 -8.89
CA GLY A 127 27.54 2.86 -7.54
C GLY A 127 26.87 3.58 -6.36
N ALA A 128 26.00 4.57 -6.59
CA ALA A 128 25.22 5.23 -5.54
C ALA A 128 24.09 4.30 -5.06
N SER A 129 24.46 3.32 -4.22
CA SER A 129 23.57 2.24 -3.77
C SER A 129 22.24 2.75 -3.23
N CYS A 130 21.19 1.95 -3.38
CA CYS A 130 19.84 2.37 -3.03
C CYS A 130 19.55 2.39 -1.52
N GLY A 131 20.56 2.18 -0.66
CA GLY A 131 20.42 2.26 0.80
C GLY A 131 19.53 1.15 1.38
N MET A 132 18.77 1.52 2.41
CA MET A 132 17.68 0.73 2.99
C MET A 132 16.47 1.67 3.20
N PRO A 133 15.22 1.17 3.15
CA PRO A 133 14.05 1.98 3.45
C PRO A 133 14.21 2.59 4.84
N GLY A 134 13.96 3.89 4.97
CA GLY A 134 14.18 4.58 6.23
C GLY A 134 13.00 4.41 7.18
N THR A 135 13.22 4.68 8.47
CA THR A 135 12.15 4.68 9.46
C THR A 135 11.34 5.97 9.40
N GLY A 136 10.05 5.87 9.06
CA GLY A 136 9.07 6.94 9.18
C GLY A 136 7.68 6.39 8.93
N LEU A 137 6.72 6.75 9.80
CA LEU A 137 5.31 6.42 9.58
C LEU A 137 4.70 7.45 8.62
N ALA A 138 3.93 6.96 7.65
CA ALA A 138 3.13 7.83 6.79
C ALA A 138 1.85 8.30 7.53
N SER A 139 1.21 9.33 6.99
CA SER A 139 -0.14 9.73 7.43
C SER A 139 -1.14 8.59 7.15
N ASP A 140 -2.13 8.43 8.04
CA ASP A 140 -3.17 7.44 7.81
C ASP A 140 -4.05 7.84 6.61
N ILE A 141 -4.26 6.88 5.71
CA ILE A 141 -5.05 7.09 4.49
C ILE A 141 -6.54 7.17 4.85
N THR A 142 -7.12 8.35 4.66
CA THR A 142 -8.54 8.65 4.85
C THR A 142 -9.22 8.86 3.49
N ASP A 143 -9.53 10.11 3.15
CA ASP A 143 -9.95 10.61 1.84
C ASP A 143 -8.77 10.91 0.91
N ARG A 144 -7.55 11.05 1.47
CA ARG A 144 -6.30 11.27 0.74
C ARG A 144 -5.21 10.27 1.15
N VAL A 145 -4.32 10.01 0.21
CA VAL A 145 -3.01 9.41 0.43
C VAL A 145 -2.01 10.56 0.50
N ALA A 146 -1.22 10.65 1.58
CA ALA A 146 -0.36 11.80 1.84
C ALA A 146 0.98 11.40 2.45
N SER A 147 2.03 12.14 2.09
CA SER A 147 3.33 12.09 2.77
C SER A 147 4.01 13.46 2.74
N GLY A 148 4.11 14.09 3.92
CA GLY A 148 4.50 15.49 4.02
C GLY A 148 3.63 16.37 3.12
N PRO A 149 4.19 17.35 2.38
CA PRO A 149 3.40 18.28 1.58
C PRO A 149 2.66 17.67 0.37
N LEU A 150 2.95 16.42 -0.01
CA LEU A 150 2.43 15.81 -1.24
C LEU A 150 1.29 14.84 -0.97
N SER A 151 0.20 14.94 -1.74
CA SER A 151 -0.95 14.03 -1.63
C SER A 151 -1.75 13.86 -2.91
N PHE A 152 -2.51 12.76 -3.01
CA PHE A 152 -3.59 12.55 -3.99
C PHE A 152 -4.87 12.04 -3.29
N PRO A 153 -6.08 12.28 -3.82
CA PRO A 153 -7.32 11.77 -3.22
C PRO A 153 -7.52 10.28 -3.53
N VAL A 154 -8.05 9.52 -2.57
CA VAL A 154 -8.37 8.09 -2.76
C VAL A 154 -9.41 7.89 -3.87
N SER A 155 -10.29 8.88 -4.10
CA SER A 155 -11.25 8.88 -5.20
C SER A 155 -10.63 8.96 -6.61
N ALA A 156 -9.34 9.28 -6.75
CA ALA A 156 -8.61 9.13 -8.01
C ALA A 156 -8.31 7.66 -8.37
N ALA A 157 -8.46 6.73 -7.41
CA ALA A 157 -8.21 5.30 -7.59
C ALA A 157 -9.40 4.40 -7.16
N PRO A 158 -10.57 4.48 -7.83
CA PRO A 158 -11.75 3.71 -7.43
C PRO A 158 -11.50 2.19 -7.44
N GLY A 159 -11.75 1.55 -6.30
CA GLY A 159 -11.55 0.10 -6.15
C GLY A 159 -10.08 -0.33 -6.09
N TRP A 160 -9.18 0.57 -5.67
CA TRP A 160 -7.84 0.22 -5.18
C TRP A 160 -7.86 0.20 -3.64
N GLU A 161 -6.99 -0.61 -3.04
CA GLU A 161 -6.95 -0.88 -1.59
C GLU A 161 -5.70 -0.26 -0.94
N LYS A 162 -5.70 -0.03 0.38
CA LYS A 162 -4.52 0.49 1.11
C LYS A 162 -3.33 -0.47 0.95
N GLU A 163 -2.21 0.06 0.46
CA GLU A 163 -0.96 -0.69 0.38
C GLU A 163 -0.45 -1.01 1.80
N SER A 164 0.09 -2.22 1.98
CA SER A 164 0.36 -2.78 3.31
C SER A 164 1.85 -2.75 3.70
N TYR A 165 2.75 -2.43 2.77
CA TYR A 165 4.20 -2.34 3.00
C TYR A 165 4.91 -1.61 1.83
N THR A 166 5.73 -0.60 2.11
CA THR A 166 6.63 0.00 1.10
C THR A 166 7.87 -0.88 0.91
N VAL A 167 8.26 -1.12 -0.35
CA VAL A 167 9.24 -2.17 -0.72
C VAL A 167 10.64 -1.70 -1.07
N TYR A 168 10.90 -0.39 -1.19
CA TYR A 168 12.11 0.12 -1.85
C TYR A 168 12.84 1.21 -1.08
N ALA A 169 14.14 1.29 -1.35
CA ALA A 169 15.11 1.65 -0.32
C ALA A 169 15.47 3.15 -0.24
N GLN A 170 14.90 4.00 -1.11
CA GLN A 170 15.09 5.46 -1.05
C GLN A 170 13.86 6.24 -0.55
N SER A 171 13.05 5.58 0.30
CA SER A 171 11.77 6.08 0.83
C SER A 171 11.75 6.19 2.36
N ILE A 172 10.99 7.16 2.88
CA ILE A 172 10.46 7.25 4.25
C ILE A 172 9.01 7.72 4.23
N ALA A 173 8.25 7.34 5.27
CA ALA A 173 6.89 7.83 5.55
C ALA A 173 5.94 7.71 4.34
N ALA A 174 6.04 6.62 3.58
CA ALA A 174 5.29 6.43 2.35
C ALA A 174 3.93 5.77 2.57
N ALA A 175 2.93 6.27 1.84
CA ALA A 175 1.57 5.76 1.82
C ALA A 175 1.14 5.52 0.37
N GLY A 176 0.44 4.42 0.11
CA GLY A 176 0.03 4.04 -1.23
C GLY A 176 -1.29 3.29 -1.29
N LEU A 177 -1.78 3.15 -2.51
CA LEU A 177 -2.88 2.27 -2.88
C LEU A 177 -2.39 1.24 -3.89
N GLN A 178 -2.92 0.02 -3.78
CA GLN A 178 -2.58 -1.11 -4.63
C GLN A 178 -3.83 -1.73 -5.28
N LYS A 179 -3.66 -2.41 -6.41
CA LYS A 179 -4.72 -3.23 -7.02
C LYS A 179 -4.13 -4.46 -7.69
N SER A 180 -4.49 -5.65 -7.22
CA SER A 180 -4.11 -6.92 -7.86
C SER A 180 -4.59 -6.98 -9.32
N THR A 181 -3.82 -7.66 -10.17
CA THR A 181 -4.21 -7.93 -11.56
C THR A 181 -5.51 -8.74 -11.67
N GLY A 182 -5.84 -9.57 -10.67
CA GLY A 182 -7.10 -10.33 -10.60
C GLY A 182 -7.17 -11.58 -11.48
N ASP A 183 -6.09 -11.90 -12.20
CA ASP A 183 -5.88 -13.08 -13.05
C ASP A 183 -5.31 -14.29 -12.29
N GLY A 184 -5.17 -14.18 -10.96
CA GLY A 184 -4.57 -15.19 -10.10
C GLY A 184 -3.05 -15.07 -9.96
N GLN A 185 -2.40 -14.12 -10.65
CA GLN A 185 -0.99 -13.81 -10.41
C GLN A 185 -0.79 -13.03 -9.11
N SER A 186 0.38 -13.20 -8.49
CA SER A 186 0.86 -12.37 -7.37
C SER A 186 1.43 -11.02 -7.85
N TRP A 187 0.76 -10.37 -8.80
CA TRP A 187 1.18 -9.10 -9.39
C TRP A 187 0.10 -8.02 -9.15
N GLN A 188 0.52 -6.77 -9.03
CA GLN A 188 -0.36 -5.66 -8.68
C GLN A 188 0.12 -4.35 -9.28
N ALA A 189 -0.82 -3.46 -9.60
CA ALA A 189 -0.51 -2.05 -9.76
C ALA A 189 -0.35 -1.39 -8.38
N GLY A 190 0.48 -0.34 -8.30
CA GLY A 190 0.75 0.43 -7.10
C GLY A 190 0.84 1.92 -7.40
N ALA A 191 0.36 2.74 -6.46
CA ALA A 191 0.38 4.20 -6.54
C ALA A 191 0.67 4.79 -5.16
N GLU A 192 1.83 5.40 -4.98
CA GLU A 192 2.39 5.76 -3.67
C GLU A 192 2.87 7.22 -3.66
N VAL A 193 2.77 7.89 -2.50
CA VAL A 193 3.50 9.12 -2.20
C VAL A 193 4.37 8.93 -0.96
N GLY A 194 5.59 9.46 -0.98
CA GLY A 194 6.54 9.35 0.11
C GLY A 194 7.53 10.50 0.13
N GLN A 195 8.46 10.47 1.08
CA GLN A 195 9.59 11.41 1.14
C GLN A 195 10.89 10.68 0.79
N THR A 196 11.78 11.35 0.06
CA THR A 196 13.06 10.76 -0.34
C THR A 196 14.04 10.80 0.84
N ASN A 197 14.74 9.70 1.10
CA ASN A 197 15.71 9.61 2.21
C ASN A 197 17.19 9.73 1.77
N PHE A 198 17.45 10.26 0.56
CA PHE A 198 18.80 10.48 0.04
C PHE A 198 19.68 11.23 1.06
N GLY A 199 20.91 10.75 1.31
CA GLY A 199 21.81 11.31 2.33
C GLY A 199 22.18 12.79 2.14
N SER A 200 21.91 13.35 0.96
CA SER A 200 21.69 14.78 0.74
C SER A 200 20.52 14.94 -0.24
N LYS A 201 19.76 16.04 -0.13
CA LYS A 201 18.68 16.36 -1.08
C LYS A 201 19.27 16.51 -2.48
N LEU A 202 18.77 15.74 -3.44
CA LEU A 202 19.21 15.77 -4.84
C LEU A 202 18.38 16.77 -5.66
N ASP A 203 18.86 17.12 -6.85
CA ASP A 203 17.99 17.74 -7.86
C ASP A 203 16.82 16.77 -8.17
N PRO A 204 15.58 17.26 -8.37
CA PRO A 204 14.45 16.41 -8.71
C PRO A 204 14.69 15.47 -9.90
N LYS A 205 15.50 15.85 -10.90
CA LYS A 205 15.83 14.98 -12.05
C LYS A 205 16.71 13.81 -11.66
N ASP A 206 17.77 14.08 -10.90
CA ASP A 206 18.70 13.05 -10.43
C ASP A 206 18.01 12.10 -9.45
N ALA A 207 17.14 12.64 -8.59
CA ALA A 207 16.27 11.87 -7.71
C ALA A 207 15.33 10.95 -8.51
N ALA A 208 14.53 11.50 -9.44
CA ALA A 208 13.57 10.72 -10.22
C ALA A 208 14.26 9.64 -11.07
N ALA A 209 15.37 9.98 -11.72
CA ALA A 209 16.17 9.05 -12.52
C ALA A 209 16.77 7.91 -11.69
N ARG A 210 17.25 8.18 -10.47
CA ARG A 210 17.80 7.16 -9.56
C ARG A 210 16.69 6.30 -8.92
N MET A 211 15.51 6.87 -8.70
CA MET A 211 14.40 6.17 -8.06
C MET A 211 13.90 4.95 -8.86
N ILE A 212 13.76 5.00 -10.20
CA ILE A 212 13.31 3.81 -10.96
C ILE A 212 14.27 2.63 -10.79
N GLN A 213 15.59 2.84 -10.78
CA GLN A 213 16.54 1.78 -10.47
C GLN A 213 16.35 1.25 -9.05
N CYS A 214 16.18 2.12 -8.05
CA CYS A 214 15.94 1.70 -6.67
C CYS A 214 14.57 1.03 -6.44
N ILE A 215 13.59 1.27 -7.30
CA ILE A 215 12.31 0.55 -7.32
C ILE A 215 12.52 -0.86 -7.91
N ALA A 216 13.28 -0.98 -9.01
CA ALA A 216 13.61 -2.28 -9.65
C ALA A 216 14.48 -3.19 -8.77
N ASP A 217 15.39 -2.60 -7.98
CA ASP A 217 16.18 -3.30 -6.96
C ASP A 217 15.40 -3.51 -5.64
N GLY A 218 14.17 -3.01 -5.55
CA GLY A 218 13.28 -3.10 -4.39
C GLY A 218 12.61 -4.47 -4.23
N ALA A 219 12.13 -4.73 -3.01
CA ALA A 219 11.67 -6.05 -2.60
C ALA A 219 10.45 -6.58 -3.37
N GLY A 220 9.65 -5.72 -3.98
CA GLY A 220 8.50 -6.11 -4.81
C GLY A 220 8.88 -6.97 -6.02
N TYR A 221 10.10 -6.79 -6.55
CA TYR A 221 10.60 -7.55 -7.71
C TYR A 221 11.45 -8.77 -7.33
N ASN A 222 11.56 -9.13 -6.04
CA ASN A 222 12.44 -10.21 -5.57
C ASN A 222 12.12 -11.60 -6.16
N SER A 223 10.90 -11.81 -6.65
CA SER A 223 10.49 -13.03 -7.37
C SER A 223 11.11 -13.17 -8.76
N ALA A 224 11.56 -12.07 -9.38
CA ALA A 224 12.15 -12.07 -10.71
C ALA A 224 13.61 -12.53 -10.70
N THR A 225 13.93 -13.43 -11.64
CA THR A 225 15.28 -13.97 -11.91
C THR A 225 16.13 -13.05 -12.76
N SER A 226 15.52 -12.13 -13.52
CA SER A 226 16.20 -11.02 -14.19
C SER A 226 15.33 -9.77 -14.16
N ARG A 227 15.96 -8.60 -14.06
CA ARG A 227 15.30 -7.28 -14.09
C ARG A 227 16.10 -6.36 -15.03
N ARG A 228 15.41 -5.51 -15.79
CA ARG A 228 16.02 -4.48 -16.65
C ARG A 228 15.20 -3.20 -16.58
N VAL A 229 15.88 -2.09 -16.29
CA VAL A 229 15.29 -0.75 -16.38
C VAL A 229 15.50 -0.17 -17.77
N GLU A 230 14.43 0.35 -18.37
CA GLU A 230 14.47 1.17 -19.59
C GLU A 230 13.73 2.47 -19.30
N GLN A 231 14.43 3.61 -19.22
CA GLN A 231 13.81 4.89 -18.82
C GLN A 231 14.14 6.04 -19.75
N ASN A 232 13.18 6.95 -19.88
CA ASN A 232 13.30 8.19 -20.65
C ASN A 232 14.15 9.23 -19.90
N ALA A 233 14.55 10.30 -20.60
CA ALA A 233 15.24 11.43 -19.99
C ALA A 233 14.32 12.20 -19.01
N PRO A 234 14.82 12.69 -17.85
CA PRO A 234 14.00 13.44 -16.89
C PRO A 234 13.48 14.78 -17.42
N GLU A 235 12.16 14.91 -17.47
CA GLU A 235 11.44 16.13 -17.82
C GLU A 235 11.33 17.06 -16.61
N THR A 236 11.49 18.38 -16.83
CA THR A 236 11.09 19.38 -15.82
C THR A 236 9.59 19.62 -15.95
N ILE A 237 8.86 19.57 -14.84
CA ILE A 237 7.42 19.86 -14.78
C ILE A 237 7.09 20.74 -13.57
N THR A 238 5.82 21.11 -13.43
CA THR A 238 5.29 21.67 -12.18
C THR A 238 4.12 20.84 -11.68
N VAL A 239 4.01 20.70 -10.36
CA VAL A 239 2.86 20.08 -9.69
C VAL A 239 2.32 21.09 -8.71
N ASP A 240 1.06 21.50 -8.89
CA ASP A 240 0.38 22.51 -8.05
C ASP A 240 1.15 23.85 -7.95
N GLY A 241 1.90 24.21 -9.00
CA GLY A 241 2.77 25.40 -9.04
C GLY A 241 4.17 25.20 -8.44
N VAL A 242 4.45 24.07 -7.78
CA VAL A 242 5.76 23.74 -7.24
C VAL A 242 6.63 23.07 -8.32
N SER A 243 7.90 23.44 -8.40
CA SER A 243 8.87 22.83 -9.31
C SER A 243 9.06 21.34 -9.02
N ALA A 244 9.10 20.52 -10.07
CA ALA A 244 9.24 19.08 -9.99
C ALA A 244 9.96 18.51 -11.23
N ALA A 245 10.35 17.25 -11.16
CA ALA A 245 10.77 16.49 -12.33
C ALA A 245 9.99 15.18 -12.43
N LYS A 246 9.75 14.76 -13.68
CA LYS A 246 9.09 13.49 -14.01
C LYS A 246 10.06 12.63 -14.80
N VAL A 247 10.18 11.35 -14.45
CA VAL A 247 10.77 10.33 -15.30
C VAL A 247 9.74 9.23 -15.54
N THR A 248 9.75 8.66 -16.75
CA THR A 248 8.91 7.51 -17.13
C THR A 248 9.80 6.41 -17.70
N GLY A 249 9.41 5.16 -17.52
CA GLY A 249 10.17 4.02 -17.99
C GLY A 249 9.43 2.70 -17.79
N LYS A 250 10.14 1.61 -18.00
CA LYS A 250 9.69 0.24 -17.77
C LYS A 250 10.66 -0.49 -16.85
N ILE A 251 10.13 -1.25 -15.91
CA ILE A 251 10.87 -2.27 -15.15
C ILE A 251 10.50 -3.62 -15.74
N LEU A 252 11.31 -4.10 -16.67
CA LEU A 252 11.07 -5.35 -17.40
C LEU A 252 11.65 -6.54 -16.62
N VAL A 253 10.89 -7.62 -16.54
CA VAL A 253 11.21 -8.77 -15.67
C VAL A 253 11.21 -10.09 -16.44
N THR A 254 11.87 -11.08 -15.86
CA THR A 254 11.62 -12.50 -16.15
C THR A 254 11.50 -13.23 -14.82
N ALA A 255 10.49 -14.08 -14.66
CA ALA A 255 10.32 -14.92 -13.48
C ALA A 255 9.59 -16.22 -13.85
N PRO A 256 9.86 -17.35 -13.16
CA PRO A 256 9.05 -18.55 -13.29
C PRO A 256 7.58 -18.26 -12.93
N ASN A 257 6.65 -18.70 -13.77
CA ASN A 257 5.20 -18.57 -13.58
C ASN A 257 4.65 -17.13 -13.51
N VAL A 258 5.36 -16.13 -14.07
CA VAL A 258 4.84 -14.77 -14.24
C VAL A 258 4.66 -14.48 -15.74
N THR A 259 3.42 -14.16 -16.13
CA THR A 259 3.04 -13.78 -17.51
C THR A 259 3.05 -12.28 -17.78
N VAL A 260 3.12 -11.44 -16.74
CA VAL A 260 3.36 -9.99 -16.86
C VAL A 260 4.83 -9.76 -17.25
N PRO A 261 5.14 -9.02 -18.33
CA PRO A 261 6.53 -8.81 -18.76
C PRO A 261 7.30 -7.74 -17.96
N GLY A 262 6.62 -7.10 -16.99
CA GLY A 262 7.12 -5.99 -16.19
C GLY A 262 6.07 -4.90 -16.02
N ASP A 263 6.49 -3.76 -15.50
CA ASP A 263 5.63 -2.61 -15.22
C ASP A 263 6.06 -1.36 -15.99
N ASP A 264 5.09 -0.59 -16.44
CA ASP A 264 5.22 0.82 -16.82
C ASP A 264 5.28 1.66 -15.53
N VAL A 265 6.35 2.44 -15.38
CA VAL A 265 6.66 3.17 -14.15
C VAL A 265 6.77 4.67 -14.44
N THR A 266 6.09 5.47 -13.61
CA THR A 266 6.23 6.92 -13.57
C THR A 266 6.68 7.35 -12.17
N VAL A 267 7.76 8.11 -12.09
CA VAL A 267 8.19 8.76 -10.85
C VAL A 267 8.17 10.27 -11.05
N VAL A 268 7.55 10.98 -10.13
CA VAL A 268 7.56 12.44 -10.04
C VAL A 268 8.22 12.83 -8.72
N VAL A 269 9.30 13.61 -8.74
CA VAL A 269 9.93 14.16 -7.54
C VAL A 269 9.66 15.66 -7.46
N ILE A 270 9.21 16.11 -6.29
CA ILE A 270 8.85 17.50 -5.99
C ILE A 270 10.05 18.21 -5.35
N ALA A 271 10.31 19.47 -5.70
CA ALA A 271 11.39 20.27 -5.12
C ALA A 271 11.13 20.75 -3.67
N SER A 272 10.16 20.17 -2.96
CA SER A 272 9.68 20.54 -1.62
C SER A 272 10.71 20.33 -0.50
N ALA A 273 10.36 20.76 0.71
CA ALA A 273 11.09 20.47 1.94
C ALA A 273 10.09 19.95 2.99
N PRO A 274 10.15 18.67 3.41
CA PRO A 274 11.01 17.59 2.89
C PRO A 274 10.79 17.33 1.39
N GLN A 275 11.80 16.76 0.71
CA GLN A 275 11.69 16.38 -0.71
C GLN A 275 10.77 15.16 -0.82
N THR A 276 9.67 15.31 -1.56
CA THR A 276 8.65 14.26 -1.72
C THR A 276 8.64 13.71 -3.14
N TYR A 277 8.04 12.54 -3.30
CA TYR A 277 7.84 11.90 -4.59
C TYR A 277 6.43 11.30 -4.70
N ALA A 278 5.94 11.17 -5.93
CA ALA A 278 4.88 10.24 -6.29
C ALA A 278 5.47 9.14 -7.18
N MET A 279 5.08 7.89 -6.93
CA MET A 279 5.43 6.71 -7.72
C MET A 279 4.14 6.05 -8.22
N ILE A 280 4.06 5.76 -9.52
CA ILE A 280 3.01 4.94 -10.11
C ILE A 280 3.68 3.76 -10.83
N VAL A 281 3.22 2.54 -10.55
CA VAL A 281 3.69 1.28 -11.14
C VAL A 281 2.48 0.54 -11.69
N ILE A 282 2.43 0.35 -13.02
CA ILE A 282 1.31 -0.25 -13.73
C ILE A 282 1.78 -1.49 -14.51
N PRO A 283 1.16 -2.68 -14.34
CA PRO A 283 1.54 -3.87 -15.10
C PRO A 283 1.36 -3.65 -16.61
N ILE A 284 2.39 -3.96 -17.40
CA ILE A 284 2.42 -3.68 -18.84
C ILE A 284 1.25 -4.39 -19.53
N GLY A 285 0.45 -3.61 -20.28
CA GLY A 285 -0.77 -4.08 -20.95
C GLY A 285 -2.07 -3.92 -20.13
N ARG A 286 -2.02 -3.27 -18.96
CA ARG A 286 -3.20 -2.94 -18.13
C ARG A 286 -3.68 -1.52 -18.34
N ASP A 287 -4.30 -1.26 -19.50
CA ASP A 287 -4.86 0.05 -19.86
C ASP A 287 -5.89 0.57 -18.82
N ASP A 288 -6.64 -0.33 -18.17
CA ASP A 288 -7.57 -0.01 -17.07
C ASP A 288 -6.87 0.59 -15.85
N MET A 289 -5.69 0.05 -15.51
CA MET A 289 -4.84 0.53 -14.44
C MET A 289 -4.06 1.77 -14.87
N ALA A 290 -3.60 1.84 -16.13
CA ALA A 290 -2.87 2.99 -16.67
C ALA A 290 -3.73 4.27 -16.68
N ALA A 291 -5.00 4.16 -17.07
CA ALA A 291 -5.96 5.26 -17.00
C ALA A 291 -6.14 5.76 -15.55
N THR A 292 -6.15 4.84 -14.58
CA THR A 292 -6.21 5.19 -13.15
C THR A 292 -4.92 5.87 -12.67
N GLY A 293 -3.75 5.34 -13.04
CA GLY A 293 -2.45 5.94 -12.76
C GLY A 293 -2.32 7.36 -13.29
N LYS A 294 -2.88 7.64 -14.49
CA LYS A 294 -2.95 9.00 -15.03
C LYS A 294 -3.86 9.90 -14.18
N ALA A 295 -5.05 9.43 -13.78
CA ALA A 295 -5.96 10.22 -12.93
C ALA A 295 -5.33 10.56 -11.57
N ILE A 296 -4.50 9.67 -11.00
CA ILE A 296 -3.72 9.94 -9.79
C ILE A 296 -2.68 11.04 -10.06
N LEU A 297 -1.89 10.94 -11.13
CA LEU A 297 -0.89 11.95 -11.51
C LEU A 297 -1.52 13.34 -11.76
N ASP A 298 -2.65 13.39 -12.45
CA ASP A 298 -3.42 14.61 -12.74
C ASP A 298 -4.00 15.26 -11.46
N SER A 299 -4.13 14.50 -10.35
CA SER A 299 -4.77 14.94 -9.09
C SER A 299 -3.79 15.19 -7.93
N LEU A 300 -2.47 15.11 -8.20
CA LEU A 300 -1.43 15.43 -7.22
C LEU A 300 -1.53 16.87 -6.72
N LYS A 301 -1.38 17.07 -5.41
CA LYS A 301 -1.41 18.36 -4.74
C LYS A 301 -0.22 18.56 -3.82
N VAL A 302 0.30 19.79 -3.77
CA VAL A 302 1.47 20.18 -2.96
C VAL A 302 1.06 21.30 -2.00
N ALA A 303 0.32 20.92 -0.96
CA ALA A 303 -0.04 21.82 0.12
C ALA A 303 1.08 21.88 1.17
N LYS A 304 1.22 22.99 1.90
CA LYS A 304 2.31 23.12 2.88
C LYS A 304 2.08 22.35 4.18
N ASP A 305 0.81 22.08 4.48
CA ASP A 305 0.33 21.54 5.75
C ASP A 305 -0.74 20.47 5.45
N VAL A 306 -0.35 19.19 5.46
CA VAL A 306 -1.20 17.99 5.28
C VAL A 306 -0.82 16.96 6.34
#